data_AF-A0AAJ1Q083-F1
#
_entry.id   AF-A0AAJ1Q083-F1
#
_cell.length_a   1.000
_cell.length_b   1.000
_cell.length_c   1.000
_cell.angle_alpha   90.00
_cell.angle_beta   90.00
_cell.angle_gamma   90.00
#
_symmetry.space_group_name_H-M   'P 1'
#
loop_
_entity.id
_entity.type
_entity.pdbx_description
1 polymer ?
#
loop_
_entity_poly.entity_id
_entity_poly.type
_entity_poly.pdbx_seq_one_letter_code
_entity_poly.pdbx_strand_id
1 'polypeptide(L)' 'MKTKTSIYGTLVDHDYFTGQPFGSSKPQNVRGMDRLSTEIQNVREEKGKDAVLLLDNGDAAQGS' A
#
# COMPACT_ATOMS: atom_id res chain seq x y z
N MET A 1 12.36 0.85 -15.50
CA MET A 1 11.09 0.50 -14.81
C MET A 1 10.69 1.68 -13.95
N LYS A 2 9.50 2.27 -14.14
CA LYS A 2 8.98 3.35 -13.27
C LYS A 2 8.09 2.69 -12.21
N THR A 3 8.56 2.63 -10.97
CA THR A 3 7.74 2.24 -9.81
C THR A 3 7.21 3.52 -9.16
N LYS A 4 5.88 3.67 -9.07
CA LYS A 4 5.25 4.74 -8.30
C LYS A 4 4.53 4.12 -7.12
N THR A 5 5.09 4.31 -5.93
CA THR A 5 4.50 3.97 -4.63
C THR A 5 4.63 5.24 -3.81
N SER A 6 3.50 5.78 -3.37
CA SER A 6 3.44 6.95 -2.51
C SER A 6 2.39 6.66 -1.45
N ILE A 7 2.84 6.50 -0.21
CA ILE A 7 2.01 6.06 0.91
C ILE A 7 1.12 7.19 1.45
N TYR A 8 1.56 8.46 1.32
CA TYR A 8 0.81 9.66 1.71
C TYR A 8 0.07 9.56 3.07
N GLY A 9 0.68 8.91 4.08
CA GLY A 9 0.08 8.72 5.40
C GLY A 9 -1.07 7.71 5.49
N THR A 10 -1.41 6.96 4.44
CA THR A 10 -2.47 5.92 4.47
C THR A 10 -1.98 4.62 5.12
N LEU A 11 -1.41 4.73 6.33
CA LEU A 11 -0.91 3.59 7.10
C LEU A 11 -2.05 2.61 7.45
N VAL A 12 -3.18 3.18 7.87
CA VAL A 12 -4.40 2.44 8.24
C VAL A 12 -5.46 2.59 7.15
N ASP A 13 -6.39 1.64 7.10
CA ASP A 13 -7.52 1.64 6.17
C ASP A 13 -8.62 2.61 6.63
N HIS A 14 -8.33 3.92 6.57
CA HIS A 14 -9.24 4.98 6.98
C HIS A 14 -9.18 6.20 6.05
N ASP A 15 -10.32 6.59 5.51
CA ASP A 15 -10.49 7.79 4.68
C ASP A 15 -11.04 8.95 5.53
N TYR A 16 -10.20 9.95 5.78
CA TYR A 16 -10.55 11.13 6.58
C TYR A 16 -11.78 11.88 6.04
N PHE A 17 -11.93 11.97 4.71
CA PHE A 17 -12.99 12.80 4.11
C PHE A 17 -14.37 12.16 4.23
N THR A 18 -14.42 10.84 4.29
CA THR A 18 -15.68 10.09 4.38
C THR A 18 -15.92 9.49 5.76
N GLY A 19 -14.88 9.39 6.60
CA GLY A 19 -14.90 8.69 7.87
C GLY A 19 -15.08 7.18 7.73
N GLN A 20 -14.99 6.63 6.51
CA GLN A 20 -15.15 5.21 6.21
C GLN A 20 -13.81 4.57 5.84
N PRO A 21 -13.71 3.24 5.82
CA PRO A 21 -12.54 2.57 5.22
C PRO A 21 -12.33 2.95 3.76
N PHE A 22 -11.09 2.91 3.29
CA PHE A 22 -10.84 3.13 1.87
C PHE A 22 -11.52 2.03 1.05
N GLY A 23 -12.18 2.45 -0.02
CA GLY A 23 -12.84 1.54 -0.95
C GLY A 23 -14.25 1.11 -0.57
N SER A 24 -14.83 1.63 0.53
CA SER A 24 -16.25 1.40 0.86
C SER A 24 -17.21 1.77 -0.28
N SER A 25 -16.92 2.82 -1.05
CA SER A 25 -17.70 3.21 -2.24
C SER A 25 -17.11 2.72 -3.57
N LYS A 26 -15.82 2.35 -3.58
CA LYS A 26 -15.04 1.97 -4.75
C LYS A 26 -14.04 0.88 -4.36
N PRO A 27 -14.42 -0.42 -4.40
CA PRO A 27 -13.58 -1.51 -3.89
C PRO A 27 -12.16 -1.59 -4.46
N GLN A 28 -11.92 -1.04 -5.65
CA GLN A 28 -10.59 -0.93 -6.25
C GLN A 28 -9.64 0.05 -5.53
N ASN A 29 -10.17 0.90 -4.65
CA ASN A 29 -9.42 1.94 -3.95
C ASN A 29 -8.98 1.54 -2.55
N VAL A 30 -9.17 0.28 -2.12
CA VAL A 30 -8.79 -0.14 -0.77
C VAL A 30 -7.28 0.07 -0.54
N ARG A 31 -6.91 0.53 0.65
CA ARG A 31 -5.53 0.87 1.03
C ARG A 31 -5.17 0.29 2.41
N GLY A 32 -3.99 0.63 2.91
CA GLY A 32 -3.49 0.23 4.23
C GLY A 32 -2.25 -0.66 4.16
N MET A 33 -1.34 -0.47 5.11
CA MET A 33 -0.05 -1.16 5.12
C MET A 33 -0.15 -2.64 5.49
N ASP A 34 -1.16 -3.04 6.27
CA ASP A 34 -1.36 -4.45 6.60
C ASP A 34 -1.64 -5.29 5.35
N ARG A 35 -2.48 -4.77 4.45
CA ARG A 35 -2.75 -5.38 3.14
C ARG A 35 -1.51 -5.42 2.27
N LEU A 36 -0.78 -4.31 2.19
CA LEU A 36 0.44 -4.23 1.40
C LEU A 36 1.50 -5.22 1.91
N SER A 37 1.63 -5.37 3.23
CA SER A 37 2.56 -6.32 3.86
C SER A 37 2.24 -7.77 3.48
N THR A 38 0.96 -8.17 3.55
CA THR A 38 0.52 -9.51 3.13
C THR A 38 0.86 -9.78 1.66
N GLU A 39 0.57 -8.83 0.76
CA GLU A 39 0.87 -9.02 -0.66
C GLU A 39 2.37 -9.06 -0.96
N ILE A 40 3.18 -8.27 -0.25
CA ILE A 40 4.65 -8.34 -0.35
C ILE A 40 5.15 -9.73 0.07
N GLN A 41 4.58 -10.32 1.12
CA GLN A 41 4.94 -11.67 1.57
C GLN A 41 4.57 -12.71 0.51
N ASN A 42 3.34 -12.68 0.00
CA ASN A 42 2.88 -13.59 -1.06
C ASN A 42 3.84 -13.56 -2.28
N VAL A 43 4.21 -12.36 -2.75
CA VAL A 43 5.13 -12.21 -3.89
C VAL A 43 6.53 -12.74 -3.58
N ARG A 44 7.05 -12.52 -2.37
CA ARG A 44 8.36 -13.05 -1.95
C ARG A 44 8.36 -14.56 -1.85
N GLU A 45 7.26 -15.16 -1.40
CA GLU A 45 7.10 -16.62 -1.35
C GLU A 45 7.01 -17.21 -2.76
N GLU A 46 6.27 -16.59 -3.67
CA GLU A 46 6.11 -17.06 -5.05
C GLU A 46 7.40 -16.94 -5.87
N LYS A 47 8.10 -15.81 -5.77
CA LYS A 47 9.28 -15.51 -6.61
C LYS A 47 10.61 -15.92 -5.98
N GLY A 48 10.60 -16.24 -4.69
CA GLY A 48 11.80 -16.42 -3.89
C GLY A 48 12.28 -15.10 -3.28
N LYS A 49 12.50 -15.09 -1.97
CA LYS A 49 12.83 -13.91 -1.17
C LYS A 49 14.04 -13.11 -1.71
N ASP A 50 15.01 -13.79 -2.30
CA ASP A 50 16.27 -13.18 -2.78
C ASP A 50 16.16 -12.66 -4.22
N ALA A 51 15.03 -12.89 -4.89
CA ALA A 51 14.77 -12.46 -6.26
C ALA A 51 13.87 -11.20 -6.34
N VAL A 52 13.44 -10.65 -5.19
CA VAL A 52 12.48 -9.55 -5.14
C VAL A 52 13.10 -8.30 -4.50
N LEU A 53 13.05 -7.18 -5.23
CA LEU A 53 13.39 -5.85 -4.72
C LEU A 53 12.10 -5.05 -4.48
N LEU A 54 11.92 -4.54 -3.26
CA LEU A 54 10.84 -3.60 -2.92
C LEU A 54 11.39 -2.18 -2.90
N LEU A 55 10.73 -1.28 -3.64
CA LEU A 55 11.14 0.11 -3.78
C LEU A 55 9.98 1.03 -3.38
N ASP A 56 10.28 1.99 -2.50
CA ASP A 56 9.42 3.15 -2.23
C ASP A 56 10.03 4.38 -2.91
N ASN A 57 9.20 5.17 -3.60
CA ASN A 57 9.69 6.31 -4.39
C ASN A 57 9.46 7.66 -3.69
N GLY A 58 9.28 7.66 -2.36
CA GLY A 58 9.12 8.85 -1.55
C GLY A 58 7.66 9.25 -1.29
N ASP A 59 7.49 10.42 -0.67
CA ASP A 59 6.20 10.98 -0.20
C ASP A 59 5.43 10.12 0.82
N ALA A 60 6.12 9.20 1.49
CA ALA A 60 5.48 8.40 2.55
C ALA A 60 5.04 9.25 3.76
N ALA A 61 5.78 10.33 4.06
CA ALA A 61 5.63 11.12 5.28
C ALA A 61 4.58 12.25 5.21
N GLN A 62 4.10 12.62 4.01
CA GLN A 62 3.15 13.73 3.85
C GLN A 62 1.72 13.20 3.69
N GLY A 63 0.82 13.64 4.55
CA GLY A 63 -0.61 13.31 4.46
C GLY A 63 -1.13 12.66 5.73
N SER A 64 -2.37 13.02 6.09
CA SER A 64 -3.25 12.38 7.07
C SER A 64 -4.64 12.98 6.92
#